data_AF-K0XRH2-F1
#
_entry.id   AF-K0XRH2-F1
#
_cell.length_a   1.000
_cell.length_b   1.000
_cell.length_c   1.000
_cell.angle_alpha   90.00
_cell.angle_beta   90.00
_cell.angle_gamma   90.00
#
_symmetry.space_group_name_H-M   'P 1'
#
loop_
_entity.id
_entity.type
_entity.pdbx_description
1 polymer ?
#
loop_
_entity_poly.entity_id
_entity_poly.type
_entity_poly.pdbx_seq_one_letter_code
_entity_poly.pdbx_strand_id
1 'polypeptide(L)'
;MAQLGTRNMGAYLRKMAIDGYIIKVDYTQQKKLAAAVSRVASNINQICRRINSTGHFYADDVAELKERQGEIWQLLKSSQSEEL
;
A
#
# COMPACT_ATOMS: atom_id res chain seq x y z
N MET A 1 0.48 -20.72 -19.40
CA MET A 1 0.59 -21.23 -18.01
C MET A 1 1.70 -20.55 -17.20
N ALA A 2 2.96 -20.52 -17.68
CA ALA A 2 4.08 -19.88 -16.95
C ALA A 2 3.86 -18.38 -16.65
N GLN A 3 3.28 -17.62 -17.59
CA GLN A 3 2.98 -16.20 -17.40
C GLN A 3 1.99 -15.93 -16.25
N LEU A 4 1.09 -16.87 -15.94
CA LEU A 4 0.10 -16.79 -14.86
C LEU A 4 0.59 -17.39 -13.54
N GLY A 5 1.81 -17.94 -13.50
CA GLY A 5 2.36 -18.64 -12.33
C GLY A 5 1.66 -19.95 -11.98
N THR A 6 0.72 -20.42 -12.81
CA THR A 6 -0.02 -21.67 -12.58
C THR A 6 0.83 -22.87 -13.04
N ARG A 7 1.23 -23.71 -12.09
CA ARG A 7 1.98 -24.96 -12.34
C ARG A 7 1.09 -26.15 -12.72
N ASN A 8 -0.23 -26.05 -12.51
CA ASN A 8 -1.18 -27.14 -12.74
C ASN A 8 -2.24 -26.73 -13.79
N MET A 9 -2.30 -27.51 -14.88
CA MET A 9 -3.21 -27.34 -16.02
C MET A 9 -4.69 -27.38 -15.63
N GLY A 10 -5.06 -28.26 -14.68
CA GLY A 10 -6.46 -28.39 -14.23
C GLY A 10 -6.94 -27.17 -13.42
N ALA A 11 -6.04 -26.44 -12.76
CA ALA A 11 -6.38 -25.19 -12.10
C ALA A 11 -6.59 -24.07 -13.13
N TYR A 12 -5.75 -24.01 -14.15
CA TYR A 12 -5.86 -23.02 -15.23
C TYR A 12 -7.17 -23.17 -16.02
N LEU A 13 -7.51 -24.40 -16.44
CA LEU A 13 -8.74 -24.67 -17.19
C LEU A 13 -10.02 -24.34 -16.41
N ARG A 14 -10.07 -24.66 -15.11
CA ARG A 14 -11.22 -24.30 -14.27
C ARG A 14 -11.37 -22.79 -14.09
N LYS A 15 -10.25 -22.08 -13.90
CA LYS A 15 -10.25 -20.61 -13.74
C LYS A 15 -10.63 -19.91 -15.05
N MET A 16 -10.17 -20.43 -16.19
CA MET A 16 -10.60 -19.96 -17.52
C MET A 16 -12.08 -20.24 -17.80
N ALA A 17 -12.60 -21.41 -17.41
CA ALA A 17 -14.00 -21.77 -17.64
C ALA A 17 -14.99 -20.93 -16.82
N ILE A 18 -14.57 -20.45 -15.64
CA ILE A 18 -15.41 -19.60 -14.77
C ILE A 18 -15.31 -18.12 -15.18
N ASP A 19 -14.09 -17.60 -15.38
CA ASP A 19 -13.89 -16.16 -15.55
C ASP A 19 -13.81 -15.70 -17.02
N GLY A 20 -13.71 -16.63 -17.98
CA GLY A 20 -13.63 -16.35 -19.42
C GLY A 20 -12.28 -15.80 -19.89
N TYR A 21 -11.67 -14.89 -19.12
CA TYR A 21 -10.35 -14.31 -19.37
C TYR A 21 -9.57 -14.13 -18.06
N ILE A 22 -8.26 -14.39 -18.08
CA ILE A 22 -7.39 -14.11 -16.94
C ILE A 22 -6.38 -13.03 -17.31
N ILE A 23 -6.61 -11.82 -16.81
CA ILE A 23 -5.68 -10.70 -16.95
C ILE A 23 -4.75 -10.69 -15.75
N LYS A 24 -3.45 -10.74 -16.02
CA LYS A 24 -2.42 -10.57 -14.99
C LYS A 24 -1.90 -9.14 -15.06
N VAL A 25 -2.41 -8.28 -14.20
CA VAL A 25 -1.89 -6.92 -14.05
C VAL A 25 -0.68 -6.96 -13.11
N ASP A 26 0.43 -6.37 -13.54
CA ASP A 26 1.66 -6.29 -12.74
C ASP A 26 1.64 -5.05 -11.84
N TYR A 27 1.31 -5.26 -10.57
CA TYR A 27 1.31 -4.22 -9.54
C TYR A 27 2.64 -4.09 -8.77
N THR A 28 3.75 -4.61 -9.31
CA THR A 28 5.05 -4.58 -8.60
C THR A 28 5.52 -3.16 -8.27
N GLN A 29 5.30 -2.18 -9.15
CA GLN A 29 5.68 -0.79 -8.89
C GLN A 29 4.78 -0.13 -7.83
N GLN A 30 3.47 -0.36 -7.89
CA GLN A 30 2.53 0.13 -6.87
C GLN A 30 2.85 -0.45 -5.48
N LYS A 31 3.22 -1.75 -5.41
CA LYS A 31 3.68 -2.37 -4.16
C LYS A 31 4.95 -1.73 -3.61
N LYS A 32 5.90 -1.36 -4.47
CA LYS A 32 7.12 -0.65 -4.05
C LYS A 32 6.81 0.75 -3.51
N LEU A 33 5.92 1.48 -4.17
CA LEU A 33 5.48 2.80 -3.73
C LEU A 33 4.77 2.73 -2.37
N ALA A 34 3.81 1.82 -2.22
CA ALA A 34 3.10 1.60 -0.95
C ALA A 34 4.06 1.20 0.20
N ALA A 35 5.08 0.39 -0.10
CA ALA A 35 6.12 0.04 0.86
C ALA A 35 7.00 1.23 1.27
N ALA A 36 7.32 2.13 0.32
CA ALA A 36 8.06 3.36 0.62
C ALA A 36 7.24 4.29 1.53
N VAL A 37 5.96 4.52 1.22
CA VAL A 37 5.06 5.33 2.03
C VAL A 37 4.90 4.75 3.44
N SER A 38 4.74 3.42 3.56
CA SER A 38 4.65 2.76 4.87
C SER A 38 5.91 2.94 5.71
N ARG A 39 7.11 2.95 5.10
CA ARG A 39 8.37 3.22 5.82
C ARG A 39 8.44 4.64 6.34
N VAL A 40 8.05 5.62 5.52
CA VAL A 40 7.97 7.03 5.96
C VAL A 40 7.00 7.16 7.12
N ALA A 41 5.84 6.50 7.05
CA ALA A 41 4.85 6.54 8.11
C ALA A 41 5.36 5.93 9.43
N SER A 42 6.09 4.81 9.36
CA SER A 42 6.71 4.18 10.52
C SER A 42 7.75 5.08 11.19
N ASN A 43 8.61 5.74 10.40
CA ASN A 43 9.60 6.68 10.91
C ASN A 43 8.94 7.87 11.63
N ILE A 44 7.87 8.43 11.07
CA ILE A 44 7.09 9.50 11.72
C ILE A 44 6.55 9.01 13.07
N ASN A 45 6.00 7.80 13.14
CA ASN A 45 5.48 7.24 14.39
C ASN A 45 6.58 7.03 15.45
N GLN A 46 7.80 6.63 15.03
CA GLN A 46 8.94 6.53 15.94
C GLN A 46 9.34 7.90 16.51
N ILE A 47 9.36 8.94 15.67
CA ILE A 47 9.62 10.32 16.10
C ILE A 47 8.56 10.76 17.10
N CYS A 48 7.28 10.52 16.82
CA CYS A 48 6.18 10.85 17.74
C CYS A 48 6.33 10.13 19.09
N ARG A 49 6.68 8.83 19.10
CA ARG A 49 6.92 8.09 20.34
C ARG A 49 8.10 8.65 21.14
N ARG A 50 9.18 9.03 20.47
CA ARG A 50 10.36 9.63 21.12
C ARG A 50 10.01 10.98 21.74
N ILE A 51 9.30 11.85 21.01
CA ILE A 51 8.83 13.14 21.53
C ILE A 51 7.93 12.95 22.76
N ASN A 52 6.94 12.05 22.69
CA ASN A 52 6.07 11.73 23.81
C ASN A 52 6.84 11.24 25.06
N SER A 53 7.97 10.55 24.87
CA SER A 53 8.82 10.10 25.98
C SER A 53 9.74 11.19 26.58
N THR A 54 9.97 12.29 25.86
CA THR A 54 10.93 13.34 26.25
C THR A 54 10.25 14.53 26.96
N GLY A 55 8.92 14.60 26.99
CA GLY A 55 8.15 15.58 27.77
C GLY A 55 8.06 17.00 27.20
N HIS A 56 8.75 17.31 26.11
CA HIS A 56 8.54 18.55 25.35
C HIS A 56 7.41 18.33 24.33
N PHE A 57 6.25 18.92 24.62
CA PHE A 57 4.98 18.61 23.98
C PHE A 57 4.54 19.73 23.03
N TYR A 58 4.30 19.37 21.77
CA TYR A 58 3.37 20.07 20.89
C TYR A 58 2.40 19.01 20.36
N ALA A 59 1.28 18.79 21.06
CA ALA A 59 0.20 17.89 20.61
C ALA A 59 -0.25 18.25 19.20
N ASP A 60 -0.28 19.56 18.93
CA ASP A 60 -0.75 20.13 17.68
C ASP A 60 0.14 19.69 16.50
N ASP A 61 1.46 19.69 16.67
CA ASP A 61 2.39 19.21 15.63
C ASP A 61 2.20 17.71 15.33
N VAL A 62 1.92 16.90 16.36
CA VAL A 62 1.69 15.45 16.20
C VAL A 62 0.33 15.18 15.56
N ALA A 63 -0.67 15.98 15.88
CA ALA A 63 -1.99 15.92 15.25
C ALA A 63 -1.89 16.31 13.76
N GLU A 64 -1.19 17.40 13.45
CA GLU A 64 -0.95 17.85 12.08
C GLU A 64 -0.17 16.82 11.26
N LEU A 65 0.86 16.20 11.85
CA LEU A 65 1.62 15.12 11.18
C LEU A 65 0.76 13.90 10.87
N LYS A 66 -0.17 13.53 11.76
CA LYS A 66 -1.12 12.43 11.51
C LYS A 66 -2.12 12.79 10.42
N GLU A 67 -2.60 14.03 10.40
CA GLU A 67 -3.53 14.51 9.38
C GLU A 67 -2.88 14.50 7.99
N ARG A 68 -1.69 15.09 7.85
CA ARG A 68 -0.91 15.05 6.59
C ARG A 68 -0.59 13.63 6.15
N GLN A 69 -0.30 12.72 7.09
CA GLN A 69 -0.09 11.31 6.77
C GLN A 69 -1.37 10.65 6.24
N GLY A 70 -2.54 11.00 6.80
CA GLY A 70 -3.84 10.57 6.31
C GLY A 70 -4.12 11.08 4.89
N GLU A 71 -3.79 12.33 4.61
CA GLU A 71 -3.91 12.91 3.26
C GLU A 71 -3.04 12.19 2.24
N ILE A 72 -1.76 11.94 2.56
CA ILE A 72 -0.84 11.18 1.70
C ILE A 72 -1.39 9.77 1.43
N TRP A 73 -2.02 9.14 2.42
CA TRP A 73 -2.64 7.83 2.26
C TRP A 73 -3.87 7.87 1.35
N GLN A 74 -4.72 8.89 1.49
CA GLN A 74 -5.87 9.09 0.61
C GLN A 74 -5.44 9.37 -0.84
N LEU A 75 -4.42 10.22 -1.03
CA LEU A 75 -3.81 10.49 -2.34
C LEU A 75 -3.23 9.23 -2.98
N LEU A 76 -2.50 8.42 -2.21
CA LEU A 76 -1.99 7.15 -2.72
C LEU A 76 -3.14 6.23 -3.15
N LYS A 77 -4.23 6.21 -2.39
CA LYS A 77 -5.40 5.38 -2.68
C LYS A 77 -6.17 5.88 -3.90
N SER A 78 -6.33 7.19 -4.07
CA SER A 78 -6.98 7.77 -5.25
C SER A 78 -6.16 7.52 -6.51
N SER A 79 -4.83 7.72 -6.47
CA SER A 79 -3.95 7.44 -7.59
C SER A 79 -3.93 5.96 -7.98
N GLN A 80 -4.03 5.04 -7.02
CA GLN A 80 -4.20 3.60 -7.33
C GLN A 80 -5.56 3.26 -7.93
N SER A 81 -6.59 4.08 -7.68
CA SER A 81 -7.96 3.86 -8.17
C SER A 81 -8.16 4.41 -9.59
N GLU A 82 -7.46 5.47 -9.96
CA GLU A 82 -7.52 6.09 -11.30
C GLU A 82 -6.76 5.30 -12.38
N GLU A 83 -5.79 4.45 -11.99
CA GLU A 83 -5.01 3.61 -12.91
C GLU A 83 -5.59 2.19 -13.14
N LEU A 84 -6.74 1.87 -12.51
CA LEU A 84 -7.46 0.59 -12.66
C LEU A 84 -8.57 0.70 -13.71
#